data_AF-A0A238XNF0-F1
#
_entry.id   AF-A0A238XNF0-F1
#
_cell.length_a   1.000
_cell.length_b   1.000
_cell.length_c   1.000
_cell.angle_alpha   90.00
_cell.angle_beta   90.00
_cell.angle_gamma   90.00
#
_symmetry.space_group_name_H-M   'P 1'
#
loop_
_entity.id
_entity.type
_entity.pdbx_description
1 polymer ?
#
loop_
_entity_poly.entity_id
_entity_poly.type
_entity_poly.pdbx_seq_one_letter_code
_entity_poly.pdbx_strand_id
1 'polypeptide(L)'
;MKLESKCKNCGKYIEFTENVSDRAELSLEKGENIELFCKECSTKSCHHPNDINAKKNRVISIIGFLIFVIGTILIYHFIGEFYLEHKEQFESKKNYSSFGKLLGAFAIPFIIFQLIENIQMRKVRRFNSYKIKD
;
A
#
# COMPACT_ATOMS: atom_id res chain seq x y z
N MET A 1 4.76 5.23 3.24
CA MET A 1 5.42 5.06 1.92
C MET A 1 6.90 4.81 2.17
N LYS A 2 7.69 4.45 1.16
CA LYS A 2 9.14 4.39 1.30
C LYS A 2 9.77 5.53 0.51
N LEU A 3 10.80 6.17 1.04
CA LEU A 3 11.53 7.22 0.36
C LEU A 3 12.79 6.65 -0.26
N GLU A 4 13.19 7.22 -1.39
CA GLU A 4 14.42 6.87 -2.08
C GLU A 4 15.08 8.09 -2.72
N SER A 5 16.39 8.05 -2.81
CA SER A 5 17.20 9.02 -3.55
C SER A 5 18.35 8.30 -4.25
N LYS A 6 18.85 8.84 -5.36
CA LYS A 6 20.05 8.30 -6.02
C LYS A 6 21.29 8.84 -5.32
N CYS A 7 22.19 7.96 -4.91
CA CYS A 7 23.49 8.36 -4.37
C CYS A 7 24.26 9.19 -5.41
N LYS A 8 24.80 10.34 -5.00
CA LYS A 8 25.58 11.24 -5.89
C LYS A 8 26.92 10.63 -6.33
N ASN A 9 27.44 9.65 -5.59
CA ASN A 9 28.73 9.00 -5.87
C ASN A 9 28.61 7.80 -6.81
N CYS A 10 27.75 6.82 -6.49
CA CYS A 10 27.64 5.57 -7.26
C CYS A 10 26.34 5.40 -8.05
N GLY A 11 25.39 6.34 -7.95
CA GLY A 11 24.10 6.30 -8.64
C GLY A 11 23.10 5.25 -8.12
N LYS A 12 23.48 4.39 -7.17
CA LYS A 12 22.58 3.42 -6.54
C LYS A 12 21.54 4.11 -5.68
N TYR A 13 20.36 3.50 -5.57
CA TYR A 13 19.28 4.01 -4.73
C TYR A 13 19.57 3.81 -3.24
N ILE A 14 19.42 4.88 -2.47
CA ILE A 14 19.42 4.88 -1.02
C ILE A 14 17.95 4.88 -0.60
N GLU A 15 17.52 3.85 0.12
CA GLU A 15 16.14 3.73 0.58
C GLU A 15 16.03 3.94 2.09
N PHE A 16 15.04 4.71 2.50
CA PHE A 16 14.76 5.01 3.92
C PHE A 16 13.26 5.26 4.13
N THR A 17 12.84 5.36 5.39
CA THR A 17 11.44 5.55 5.76
C THR A 17 11.34 6.74 6.69
N GLU A 18 10.41 7.64 6.40
CA GLU A 18 10.07 8.78 7.26
C GLU A 18 8.54 8.89 7.33
N ASN A 19 8.04 9.43 8.44
CA ASN A 19 6.60 9.59 8.66
C ASN A 19 6.11 10.98 8.23
N VAL A 20 6.33 11.30 6.96
CA VAL A 20 5.97 12.60 6.35
C VAL A 20 4.94 12.40 5.23
N SER A 21 4.20 13.45 4.89
CA SER A 21 3.17 13.44 3.85
C SER A 21 3.66 13.96 2.50
N ASP A 22 4.55 14.95 2.48
CA ASP A 22 5.12 15.56 1.28
C ASP A 22 6.53 16.15 1.52
N ARG A 23 7.13 16.73 0.47
CA ARG A 23 8.50 17.27 0.53
C ARG A 23 8.62 18.48 1.45
N ALA A 24 7.58 19.33 1.56
CA ALA A 24 7.62 20.47 2.46
C ALA A 24 7.73 20.01 3.92
N GLU A 25 6.91 19.04 4.30
CA GLU A 25 7.00 18.44 5.64
C GLU A 25 8.36 17.79 5.89
N LEU A 26 8.91 17.08 4.90
CA LEU A 26 10.26 16.53 5.01
C LEU A 26 11.33 17.60 5.24
N SER A 27 11.23 18.74 4.55
CA SER A 27 12.15 19.87 4.72
C SER A 27 11.99 20.54 6.07
N LEU A 28 10.78 20.59 6.62
CA LEU A 28 10.55 21.11 7.97
C LEU A 28 11.18 20.20 9.04
N GLU A 29 11.11 18.88 8.86
CA GLU A 29 11.66 17.93 9.84
C GLU A 29 13.18 17.75 9.75
N LYS A 30 13.75 17.74 8.53
CA LYS A 30 15.17 17.39 8.29
C LYS A 30 16.01 18.54 7.74
N GLY A 31 15.39 19.68 7.41
CA GLY A 31 16.03 20.79 6.71
C GLY A 31 16.16 20.56 5.20
N GLU A 32 16.75 21.55 4.53
CA GLU A 32 16.97 21.57 3.07
C GLU A 32 18.14 20.69 2.63
N ASN A 33 19.03 20.31 3.55
CA ASN A 33 20.21 19.50 3.27
C ASN A 33 20.16 18.20 4.07
N ILE A 34 19.58 17.17 3.48
CA ILE A 34 19.38 15.86 4.11
C ILE A 34 20.61 15.00 3.82
N GLU A 35 21.40 14.72 4.85
CA GLU A 35 22.55 13.82 4.74
C GLU A 35 22.08 12.36 4.69
N LEU A 36 22.36 11.68 3.58
CA LEU A 36 22.03 10.26 3.40
C LEU A 36 23.30 9.43 3.27
N PHE A 37 23.33 8.30 3.98
CA PHE A 37 24.42 7.31 3.88
C PHE A 37 24.08 6.24 2.84
N CYS A 38 24.96 6.07 1.86
CA CYS A 38 24.84 5.00 0.88
C CYS A 38 25.50 3.72 1.39
N LYS A 39 24.72 2.66 1.59
CA LYS A 39 25.24 1.35 2.01
C LYS A 39 26.09 0.63 0.94
N GLU A 40 25.94 1.02 -0.32
CA GLU A 40 26.62 0.37 -1.45
C GLU A 40 28.05 0.87 -1.65
N CYS A 41 28.32 2.15 -1.41
CA CYS A 41 29.67 2.74 -1.58
C CYS A 41 30.21 3.40 -0.30
N SER A 42 29.48 3.27 0.81
CA SER A 42 29.86 3.79 2.14
C SER A 42 30.13 5.30 2.19
N THR A 43 29.63 6.07 1.23
CA THR A 43 29.75 7.54 1.24
C THR A 43 28.48 8.19 1.77
N LYS A 44 28.65 9.32 2.46
CA LYS A 44 27.55 10.24 2.79
C LYS A 44 27.46 11.33 1.73
N SER A 45 26.24 11.70 1.37
CA SER A 45 25.98 12.82 0.46
C SER A 45 24.77 13.62 0.93
N CYS A 46 24.83 14.94 0.77
CA CYS A 46 23.70 15.83 1.04
C CYS A 46 22.73 15.83 -0.14
N HIS A 47 21.43 15.72 0.14
CA HIS A 47 20.35 15.72 -0.84
C HIS A 47 19.34 16.81 -0.50
N HIS A 48 18.86 17.51 -1.53
CA HIS A 48 17.74 18.41 -1.37
C HIS A 48 16.44 17.57 -1.26
N PRO A 49 15.40 18.00 -0.53
CA PRO A 49 14.09 17.34 -0.52
C PRO A 49 13.53 17.08 -1.92
N ASN A 50 13.80 17.97 -2.89
CA ASN A 50 13.40 17.81 -4.28
C ASN A 50 14.09 16.64 -5.01
N ASP A 51 15.26 16.19 -4.54
CA ASP A 51 15.99 15.02 -5.08
C ASP A 51 15.38 13.69 -4.60
N ILE A 52 14.55 13.73 -3.55
CA ILE A 52 13.96 12.57 -2.91
C ILE A 52 12.62 12.24 -3.56
N ASN A 53 12.40 10.95 -3.82
CA ASN A 53 11.17 10.42 -4.36
C ASN A 53 10.54 9.44 -3.38
N ALA A 54 9.21 9.43 -3.31
CA ALA A 54 8.45 8.40 -2.65
C ALA A 54 8.14 7.27 -3.64
N LYS A 55 8.14 6.04 -3.12
CA LYS A 55 7.62 4.84 -3.77
C LYS A 55 6.70 4.05 -2.86
N LYS A 56 5.90 3.16 -3.47
CA LYS A 56 5.02 2.24 -2.74
C LYS A 56 5.84 1.38 -1.78
N ASN A 57 5.25 1.09 -0.63
CA ASN A 57 5.83 0.11 0.28
C ASN A 57 5.30 -1.28 -0.09
N ARG A 58 6.14 -2.07 -0.77
CA ARG A 58 5.80 -3.44 -1.16
C ARG A 58 5.37 -4.32 0.01
N VAL A 59 5.90 -4.08 1.22
CA VAL A 59 5.51 -4.83 2.43
C VAL A 59 4.03 -4.61 2.76
N ILE A 60 3.56 -3.37 2.69
CA ILE A 60 2.15 -3.06 2.93
C ILE A 60 1.26 -3.69 1.85
N SER A 61 1.71 -3.70 0.59
CA SER A 61 1.00 -4.36 -0.51
C SER A 61 0.89 -5.88 -0.28
N ILE A 62 1.96 -6.52 0.18
CA ILE A 62 1.97 -7.96 0.52
C ILE A 62 1.01 -8.24 1.69
N ILE A 63 1.04 -7.42 2.74
CA ILE A 63 0.11 -7.56 3.87
C ILE A 63 -1.34 -7.44 3.40
N GLY A 64 -1.65 -6.42 2.57
CA GLY A 64 -2.98 -6.25 1.99
C GLY A 64 -3.42 -7.46 1.16
N PHE A 65 -2.52 -8.04 0.38
CA PHE A 65 -2.80 -9.25 -0.39
C PHE A 65 -3.04 -10.47 0.49
N LEU A 66 -2.29 -10.65 1.58
CA LEU A 66 -2.53 -11.73 2.54
C LEU A 66 -3.89 -11.58 3.22
N ILE A 67 -4.28 -10.37 3.62
CA ILE A 67 -5.62 -10.09 4.16
C ILE A 67 -6.70 -10.47 3.16
N PHE A 68 -6.51 -10.14 1.87
CA PHE A 68 -7.42 -10.55 0.81
C PHE A 68 -7.56 -12.07 0.73
N VAL A 69 -6.44 -12.79 0.60
CA VAL A 69 -6.46 -14.27 0.47
C VAL A 69 -7.09 -14.93 1.68
N ILE A 70 -6.66 -14.56 2.89
CA ILE A 70 -7.18 -15.15 4.13
C ILE A 70 -8.67 -14.81 4.29
N GLY A 71 -9.05 -13.57 4.05
CA GLY A 71 -10.46 -13.14 4.11
C GLY A 71 -11.33 -13.92 3.14
N THR A 72 -10.88 -14.13 1.91
CA THR A 72 -11.60 -14.93 0.91
C THR A 72 -11.73 -16.40 1.33
N ILE A 73 -10.67 -17.02 1.85
CA ILE A 73 -10.71 -18.41 2.34
C ILE A 73 -11.71 -18.55 3.50
N LEU A 74 -11.67 -17.64 4.47
CA LEU A 74 -12.58 -17.65 5.61
C LEU A 74 -14.04 -17.50 5.16
N ILE A 75 -14.32 -16.53 4.28
CA ILE A 75 -15.66 -16.32 3.72
C ILE A 75 -16.16 -17.57 2.99
N TYR A 76 -15.30 -18.19 2.18
CA TYR A 76 -15.64 -19.43 1.49
C TYR A 76 -15.99 -20.56 2.47
N HIS A 77 -15.20 -20.73 3.53
CA HIS A 77 -15.43 -21.76 4.54
C HIS A 77 -16.75 -21.55 5.30
N PHE A 78 -16.98 -20.34 5.83
CA PHE A 78 -18.20 -20.02 6.58
C PHE A 78 -19.46 -20.10 5.71
N ILE A 79 -19.40 -19.62 4.47
CA ILE A 79 -20.54 -19.73 3.55
C ILE A 79 -20.80 -21.20 3.17
N GLY A 80 -19.74 -21.99 2.96
CA GLY A 80 -19.85 -23.41 2.68
C GLY A 80 -20.54 -24.18 3.80
N GLU A 81 -20.11 -23.97 5.05
CA GLU A 81 -20.75 -24.59 6.23
C GLU A 81 -22.22 -24.17 6.38
N PHE A 82 -22.49 -22.86 6.27
CA PHE A 82 -23.85 -22.33 6.34
C PHE A 82 -24.77 -22.92 5.25
N TYR A 83 -24.25 -23.06 4.03
CA TYR A 83 -24.97 -23.66 2.91
C TYR A 83 -25.29 -25.14 3.16
N LEU A 84 -24.34 -25.91 3.70
CA LEU A 84 -24.55 -27.32 4.01
C LEU A 84 -25.61 -27.51 5.10
N GLU A 85 -25.59 -26.68 6.15
CA GLU A 85 -26.56 -26.74 7.25
C GLU A 85 -27.99 -26.38 6.81
N HIS A 86 -28.13 -25.49 5.81
CA HIS A 86 -29.43 -24.99 5.35
C HIS A 86 -29.81 -25.51 3.96
N LYS A 87 -29.19 -26.60 3.50
CA LYS A 87 -29.26 -27.09 2.11
C LYS A 87 -30.69 -27.26 1.60
N GLU A 88 -31.58 -27.85 2.39
CA GLU A 88 -32.99 -28.09 2.02
C GLU A 88 -33.78 -26.79 1.76
N GLN A 89 -33.46 -25.70 2.47
CA GLN A 89 -34.08 -24.38 2.26
C GLN A 89 -33.56 -23.67 1.01
N PHE A 90 -32.31 -23.91 0.63
CA PHE A 90 -31.69 -23.27 -0.53
C PHE A 90 -32.07 -23.92 -1.87
N GLU A 91 -32.29 -25.24 -1.90
CA GLU A 91 -32.65 -25.95 -3.14
C GLU A 91 -34.09 -25.66 -3.60
N SER A 92 -35.02 -25.32 -2.70
CA SER A 92 -36.44 -25.11 -3.05
C SER A 92 -36.77 -23.72 -3.61
N LYS A 93 -35.87 -22.73 -3.46
CA LYS A 93 -36.06 -21.37 -3.97
C LYS A 93 -35.00 -21.01 -5.00
N LYS A 94 -35.40 -20.91 -6.28
CA LYS A 94 -34.65 -20.17 -7.33
C LYS A 94 -34.64 -18.68 -7.00
N ASN A 95 -33.82 -18.28 -6.04
CA ASN A 95 -33.77 -16.91 -5.56
C ASN A 95 -32.46 -16.25 -5.97
N TYR A 96 -32.49 -15.46 -7.05
CA TYR A 96 -31.38 -14.63 -7.53
C TYR A 96 -30.80 -13.73 -6.41
N SER A 97 -31.65 -13.34 -5.44
CA SER A 97 -31.28 -12.58 -4.24
C SER A 97 -30.18 -13.25 -3.40
N SER A 98 -30.17 -14.58 -3.30
CA SER A 98 -29.15 -15.32 -2.53
C SER A 98 -27.78 -15.29 -3.20
N PHE A 99 -27.74 -15.34 -4.54
CA PHE A 99 -26.51 -15.27 -5.31
C PHE A 99 -25.84 -13.88 -5.20
N GLY A 100 -26.64 -12.81 -5.23
CA GLY A 100 -26.15 -11.43 -5.06
C GLY A 100 -25.48 -11.17 -3.70
N LYS A 101 -26.00 -11.77 -2.62
CA LYS A 101 -25.39 -11.66 -1.27
C LYS A 101 -24.03 -12.35 -1.20
N LEU A 102 -23.91 -13.51 -1.83
CA LEU A 102 -22.69 -14.31 -1.91
C LEU A 102 -21.58 -13.57 -2.69
N LEU A 103 -21.93 -13.00 -3.85
CA LEU A 103 -21.06 -12.11 -4.62
C LEU A 103 -20.63 -10.87 -3.83
N GLY A 104 -21.56 -10.26 -3.10
CA GLY A 104 -21.27 -9.11 -2.22
C GLY A 104 -20.25 -9.44 -1.13
N ALA A 105 -20.34 -10.61 -0.50
CA ALA A 105 -19.40 -11.03 0.54
C ALA A 105 -17.97 -11.15 0.00
N PHE A 106 -17.80 -11.78 -1.17
CA PHE A 106 -16.47 -11.91 -1.81
C PHE A 106 -15.91 -10.58 -2.34
N ALA A 107 -16.75 -9.59 -2.61
CA ALA A 107 -16.29 -8.27 -3.02
C ALA A 107 -15.62 -7.49 -1.87
N ILE A 108 -15.96 -7.77 -0.61
CA ILE A 108 -15.45 -7.02 0.55
C ILE A 108 -13.91 -7.09 0.66
N PRO A 109 -13.27 -8.28 0.71
CA PRO A 109 -11.81 -8.36 0.76
C PRO A 109 -11.14 -7.66 -0.42
N PHE A 110 -11.74 -7.76 -1.62
CA PHE A 110 -11.21 -7.13 -2.82
C PHE A 110 -11.24 -5.59 -2.72
N ILE A 111 -12.36 -5.01 -2.27
CA ILE A 111 -12.48 -3.56 -2.05
C ILE A 111 -11.47 -3.10 -1.00
N ILE A 112 -11.30 -3.82 0.11
CA ILE A 112 -10.32 -3.48 1.14
C ILE A 112 -8.90 -3.45 0.55
N PHE A 113 -8.52 -4.47 -0.22
CA PHE A 113 -7.23 -4.51 -0.90
C PHE A 113 -7.03 -3.32 -1.84
N GLN A 114 -8.05 -3.01 -2.67
CA GLN A 114 -8.01 -1.85 -3.56
C GLN A 114 -7.87 -0.52 -2.79
N LEU A 115 -8.57 -0.35 -1.66
CA LEU A 115 -8.45 0.85 -0.83
C LEU A 115 -7.02 1.02 -0.30
N ILE A 116 -6.40 -0.06 0.21
CA ILE A 116 -5.01 -0.02 0.69
C ILE A 116 -4.05 0.44 -0.42
N GLU A 117 -4.17 -0.15 -1.62
CA GLU A 117 -3.33 0.21 -2.78
C GLU A 117 -3.54 1.65 -3.24
N ASN A 118 -4.80 2.10 -3.27
CA ASN A 118 -5.15 3.45 -3.67
C ASN A 118 -4.64 4.49 -2.67
N ILE A 119 -4.73 4.21 -1.37
CA ILE A 119 -4.18 5.09 -0.33
C ILE A 119 -2.67 5.23 -0.49
N GLN A 120 -1.95 4.11 -0.73
CA GLN A 120 -0.51 4.16 -0.97
C GLN A 120 -0.17 4.99 -2.21
N MET A 121 -0.89 4.79 -3.31
CA MET A 121 -0.68 5.56 -4.55
C MET A 121 -0.88 7.05 -4.35
N ARG A 122 -1.93 7.45 -3.61
CA ARG A 122 -2.19 8.86 -3.33
C ARG A 122 -1.07 9.50 -2.51
N LYS A 123 -0.56 8.81 -1.47
CA LYS A 123 0.57 9.29 -0.67
C LYS A 123 1.83 9.49 -1.52
N VAL A 124 2.17 8.48 -2.34
CA VAL A 124 3.33 8.54 -3.24
C VAL A 124 3.20 9.67 -4.25
N ARG A 125 2.03 9.79 -4.90
CA ARG A 125 1.76 10.85 -5.89
C ARG A 125 1.85 12.23 -5.25
N ARG A 126 1.24 12.42 -4.08
CA ARG A 126 1.26 13.70 -3.35
C ARG A 126 2.70 14.13 -3.08
N PHE A 127 3.51 13.23 -2.47
CA PHE A 127 4.90 13.52 -2.16
C PHE A 127 5.70 13.89 -3.42
N ASN A 128 5.59 13.11 -4.50
CA ASN A 128 6.37 13.34 -5.72
C ASN A 128 5.92 14.58 -6.51
N SER A 129 4.65 14.97 -6.41
CA SER A 129 4.08 16.12 -7.13
C SER A 129 4.45 17.47 -6.51
N TYR A 130 4.67 17.51 -5.20
CA TYR A 130 5.02 18.75 -4.51
C TYR A 130 6.51 19.04 -4.71
N LYS A 131 6.87 20.28 -5.08
CA LYS A 131 8.26 20.74 -5.13
C LYS A 131 8.38 22.01 -4.31
N ILE A 132 9.43 22.10 -3.50
CA ILE A 132 9.77 23.31 -2.74
C ILE A 132 10.44 24.28 -3.71
N LYS A 133 10.12 25.58 -3.60
CA LYS A 133 10.82 26.63 -4.33
C LYS A 133 12.14 26.93 -3.62
N ASP A 134 13.22 26.93 -4.39
CA ASP A 134 14.55 27.35 -3.95
C ASP A 134 14.61 28.88 -3.75
#